data_AF-A0A3D5P1N1-F1
#
_entry.id   AF-A0A3D5P1N1-F1
#
_cell.length_a   1.000
_cell.length_b   1.000
_cell.length_c   1.000
_cell.angle_alpha   90.00
_cell.angle_beta   90.00
_cell.angle_gamma   90.00
#
_symmetry.space_group_name_H-M   'P 1'
#
loop_
_entity.id
_entity.type
_entity.pdbx_description
1 polymer ?
#
loop_
_entity_poly.entity_id
_entity_poly.type
_entity_poly.pdbx_seq_one_letter_code
_entity_poly.pdbx_strand_id
1 'polypeptide(L)'
;MSAGEGFPPFFNSITRVFPQRSTEAIMTLVHQPRPRKKSVIFDDILPEDLPSAELTENARIVLGKRYLKKDASGEPNEDPEVMFWRVARTIAAVDGDYGASEKVVDEIARQFYDLMINGKFEPNS
;
A
#
# COMPACT_ATOMS: atom_id res chain seq x y z
N MET A 1 26.30 52.64 -5.87
CA MET A 1 25.70 51.30 -5.83
C MET A 1 26.73 50.31 -5.30
N SER A 2 26.58 49.85 -4.06
CA SER A 2 26.85 48.46 -3.66
C SER A 2 26.43 48.30 -2.18
N ALA A 3 25.47 47.41 -1.94
CA ALA A 3 25.17 46.81 -0.64
C ALA A 3 26.32 45.88 -0.23
N GLY A 4 26.52 45.43 1.00
CA GLY A 4 25.84 45.59 2.29
C GLY A 4 26.62 44.71 3.27
N GLU A 5 27.06 45.26 4.40
CA GLU A 5 27.95 44.58 5.36
C GLU A 5 27.17 43.63 6.26
N GLY A 6 27.75 42.44 6.50
CA GLY A 6 27.16 41.36 7.29
C GLY A 6 27.31 41.58 8.80
N PHE A 7 26.26 41.20 9.54
CA PHE A 7 26.28 41.06 11.00
C PHE A 7 26.64 39.61 11.39
N PRO A 8 27.44 39.39 12.45
CA PRO A 8 27.98 38.07 12.79
C PRO A 8 26.96 37.15 13.50
N PRO A 9 27.19 35.82 13.44
CA PRO A 9 26.27 34.82 13.95
C PRO A 9 26.39 34.65 15.46
N PHE A 10 25.32 34.98 16.19
CA PHE A 10 25.09 34.45 17.54
C PHE A 10 24.39 33.10 17.42
N PHE A 11 25.08 32.04 17.85
CA PHE A 11 24.60 30.82 18.51
C PHE A 11 25.45 29.63 18.08
N ASN A 12 26.55 29.47 18.81
CA ASN A 12 27.20 28.19 19.00
C ASN A 12 26.51 27.47 20.18
N SER A 13 26.60 26.14 20.22
CA SER A 13 26.17 25.23 21.31
C SER A 13 24.76 24.64 21.24
N ILE A 14 24.56 23.62 20.39
CA ILE A 14 24.19 22.26 20.85
C ILE A 14 24.87 21.24 19.91
N THR A 15 25.98 20.63 20.35
CA THR A 15 26.60 19.48 19.66
C THR A 15 26.52 18.23 20.53
N ARG A 16 26.29 17.09 19.85
CA ARG A 16 26.25 15.67 20.30
C ARG A 16 24.84 15.23 20.71
N VAL A 17 24.21 14.21 20.10
CA VAL A 17 24.76 12.89 19.74
C VAL A 17 24.07 12.35 18.47
N PHE A 18 24.59 12.66 17.29
CA PHE A 18 24.41 11.79 16.11
C PHE A 18 25.71 11.88 15.30
N PRO A 19 26.32 10.75 14.90
CA PRO A 19 27.44 10.79 13.99
C PRO A 19 26.98 11.48 12.71
N GLN A 20 27.76 12.46 12.25
CA GLN A 20 27.58 13.12 10.96
C GLN A 20 27.74 12.05 9.86
N ARG A 21 26.68 11.32 9.54
CA ARG A 21 26.62 10.64 8.25
C ARG A 21 26.57 11.75 7.21
N SER A 22 27.44 11.68 6.21
CA SER A 22 27.36 12.58 5.07
C SER A 22 25.94 12.56 4.50
N THR A 23 25.48 13.69 3.98
CA THR A 23 24.23 13.76 3.22
C THR A 23 24.21 12.72 2.10
N GLU A 24 25.36 12.43 1.50
CA GLU A 24 25.56 11.30 0.59
C GLU A 24 25.20 9.95 1.23
N ALA A 25 25.64 9.64 2.45
CA ALA A 25 25.32 8.37 3.11
C ALA A 25 23.83 8.23 3.47
N ILE A 26 23.12 9.34 3.69
CA ILE A 26 21.67 9.35 3.89
C ILE A 26 20.95 9.14 2.55
N MET A 27 21.33 9.91 1.51
CA MET A 27 20.77 9.80 0.17
C MET A 27 21.01 8.42 -0.48
N THR A 28 22.16 7.80 -0.20
CA THR A 28 22.52 6.47 -0.72
C THR A 28 21.71 5.35 -0.05
N LEU A 29 21.24 5.55 1.19
CA LEU A 29 20.40 4.57 1.89
C LEU A 29 18.94 4.59 1.41
N VAL A 30 18.43 5.76 1.00
CA VAL A 30 17.05 5.94 0.50
C VAL A 30 16.87 5.38 -0.91
N HIS A 31 17.94 5.28 -1.70
CA HIS A 31 17.89 4.86 -3.11
C HIS A 31 18.26 3.39 -3.35
N GLN A 32 18.43 2.56 -2.32
CA GLN A 32 18.60 1.13 -2.57
C GLN A 32 17.25 0.57 -3.02
N PRO A 33 17.11 0.08 -4.27
CA PRO A 33 15.87 -0.55 -4.69
C PRO A 33 15.61 -1.73 -3.77
N ARG A 34 14.44 -1.74 -3.12
CA ARG A 34 14.03 -2.89 -2.31
C ARG A 34 14.15 -4.14 -3.20
N PRO A 35 14.82 -5.21 -2.73
CA PRO A 35 14.95 -6.42 -3.51
C PRO A 35 13.55 -6.88 -3.94
N ARG A 36 13.40 -7.29 -5.20
CA ARG A 36 12.11 -7.77 -5.71
C ARG A 36 11.64 -8.94 -4.85
N LYS A 37 10.62 -8.71 -4.02
CA LYS A 37 9.96 -9.78 -3.28
C LYS A 37 9.28 -10.70 -4.30
N LYS A 38 9.32 -12.01 -4.06
CA LYS A 38 8.46 -12.94 -4.81
C LYS A 38 7.02 -12.48 -4.59
N SER A 39 6.24 -12.38 -5.66
CA SER A 39 4.81 -12.07 -5.55
C SER A 39 4.17 -13.15 -4.69
N VAL A 40 3.60 -12.75 -3.55
CA VAL A 40 2.74 -13.62 -2.78
C VAL A 40 1.46 -13.74 -3.60
N ILE A 41 1.21 -14.92 -4.16
CA ILE A 41 -0.09 -15.23 -4.73
C ILE A 41 -0.96 -15.62 -3.54
N PHE A 42 -1.95 -14.79 -3.24
CA PHE A 42 -2.99 -15.15 -2.30
C PHE A 42 -3.86 -16.22 -2.96
N ASP A 43 -4.34 -17.18 -2.18
CA ASP A 43 -5.12 -18.32 -2.68
C ASP A 43 -6.53 -17.93 -3.18
N ASP A 44 -6.83 -16.63 -3.27
CA ASP A 44 -8.13 -16.07 -3.67
C ASP A 44 -9.32 -16.63 -2.88
N ILE A 45 -9.07 -17.13 -1.67
CA ILE A 45 -10.10 -17.68 -0.78
C ILE A 45 -10.74 -16.55 0.01
N LEU A 46 -12.00 -16.25 -0.28
CA LEU A 46 -12.83 -15.32 0.48
C LEU A 46 -13.30 -15.98 1.79
N PRO A 47 -13.03 -15.38 2.97
CA PRO A 47 -13.60 -15.86 4.23
C PRO A 47 -15.13 -15.84 4.21
N GLU A 48 -15.75 -16.91 4.68
CA GLU A 48 -17.21 -17.09 4.66
C GLU A 48 -17.98 -16.05 5.50
N ASP A 49 -17.30 -15.42 6.46
CA ASP A 49 -17.89 -14.43 7.37
C ASP A 49 -17.89 -13.00 6.81
N LEU A 50 -17.33 -12.78 5.60
CA LEU A 50 -17.30 -11.46 4.99
C LEU A 50 -18.62 -11.11 4.28
N PRO A 51 -19.06 -9.84 4.38
CA PRO A 51 -20.25 -9.38 3.69
C PRO A 51 -20.07 -9.32 2.16
N SER A 52 -21.17 -9.48 1.42
CA SER A 52 -21.22 -9.30 -0.04
C SER A 52 -21.10 -7.83 -0.42
N ALA A 53 -20.59 -7.53 -1.61
CA ALA A 53 -20.52 -6.17 -2.11
C ALA A 53 -21.84 -5.71 -2.75
N GLU A 54 -22.33 -4.54 -2.34
CA GLU A 54 -23.53 -3.91 -2.90
C GLU A 54 -23.18 -3.17 -4.22
N LEU A 55 -22.94 -3.96 -5.26
CA LEU A 55 -22.56 -3.43 -6.57
C LEU A 55 -23.74 -3.35 -7.52
N THR A 56 -23.84 -2.21 -8.23
CA THR A 56 -24.74 -2.09 -9.39
C THR A 56 -24.31 -3.04 -10.51
N GLU A 57 -25.24 -3.40 -11.39
CA GLU A 57 -24.96 -4.23 -12.57
C GLU A 57 -23.85 -3.63 -13.44
N ASN A 58 -23.89 -2.31 -13.66
CA ASN A 58 -22.84 -1.62 -14.42
C ASN A 58 -21.47 -1.73 -13.75
N ALA A 59 -21.40 -1.64 -12.43
CA ALA A 59 -20.16 -1.82 -11.69
C ALA A 59 -19.61 -3.24 -11.88
N ARG A 60 -20.46 -4.28 -11.75
CA ARG A 60 -20.08 -5.67 -11.99
C ARG A 60 -19.53 -5.87 -13.42
N ILE A 61 -20.18 -5.30 -14.43
CA ILE A 61 -19.70 -5.35 -15.83
C ILE A 61 -18.34 -4.68 -15.99
N VAL A 62 -18.14 -3.49 -15.42
CA VAL A 62 -16.86 -2.76 -15.53
C VAL A 62 -15.74 -3.51 -14.82
N LEU A 63 -16.01 -4.07 -13.63
CA LEU A 63 -15.07 -4.89 -12.89
C LEU A 63 -14.64 -6.12 -13.69
N GLY A 64 -15.59 -6.87 -14.25
CA GLY A 64 -15.30 -8.03 -15.09
C GLY A 64 -14.46 -7.70 -16.32
N LYS A 65 -14.72 -6.57 -16.97
CA LYS A 65 -13.98 -6.18 -18.18
C LYS A 65 -12.52 -5.82 -17.90
N ARG A 66 -12.25 -5.13 -16.79
CA ARG A 66 -10.99 -4.40 -16.56
C ARG A 66 -10.13 -4.93 -15.42
N TYR A 67 -10.72 -5.52 -14.38
CA TYR A 67 -10.02 -5.72 -13.09
C TYR A 67 -10.06 -7.16 -12.58
N LEU A 68 -11.12 -7.92 -12.85
CA LEU A 68 -11.18 -9.33 -12.47
C LEU A 68 -10.10 -10.13 -13.21
N LYS A 69 -9.51 -11.10 -12.51
CA LYS A 69 -8.66 -12.10 -13.15
C LYS A 69 -9.41 -12.80 -14.29
N LYS A 70 -8.66 -13.16 -15.32
CA LYS A 70 -9.17 -13.82 -16.51
C LYS A 70 -8.52 -15.17 -16.67
N ASP A 71 -9.29 -16.12 -17.18
CA ASP A 71 -8.77 -17.42 -17.57
C ASP A 71 -7.96 -17.34 -18.88
N ALA A 72 -7.52 -18.49 -19.38
CA ALA A 72 -6.77 -18.58 -20.63
C ALA A 72 -7.60 -18.20 -21.87
N SER A 73 -8.92 -18.20 -21.77
CA SER A 73 -9.87 -17.80 -22.82
C SER A 73 -10.11 -16.28 -22.81
N GLY A 74 -9.67 -15.57 -21.77
CA GLY A 74 -9.91 -14.15 -21.57
C GLY A 74 -11.21 -13.84 -20.85
N GLU A 75 -11.91 -14.84 -20.33
CA GLU A 75 -13.16 -14.69 -19.60
C GLU A 75 -12.89 -14.46 -18.11
N PRO A 76 -13.63 -13.56 -17.44
CA PRO A 76 -13.48 -13.35 -16.00
C PRO A 76 -13.72 -14.65 -15.22
N ASN A 77 -12.80 -14.99 -14.33
CA ASN A 77 -12.87 -16.21 -13.49
C ASN A 77 -12.74 -15.91 -11.98
N GLU A 78 -12.93 -14.66 -11.60
CA GLU A 78 -12.88 -14.14 -10.23
C GLU A 78 -14.16 -13.33 -9.99
N ASP A 79 -14.72 -13.40 -8.78
CA ASP A 79 -15.84 -12.56 -8.37
C ASP A 79 -15.35 -11.20 -7.82
N PRO A 80 -16.14 -10.11 -7.90
CA PRO A 80 -15.77 -8.81 -7.34
C PRO A 80 -15.32 -8.86 -5.88
N GLU A 81 -16.04 -9.61 -5.05
CA GLU A 81 -15.74 -9.79 -3.64
C GLU A 81 -14.37 -10.46 -3.42
N VAL A 82 -14.05 -11.48 -4.23
CA VAL A 82 -12.72 -12.13 -4.21
C VAL A 82 -11.63 -11.14 -4.63
N MET A 83 -11.88 -10.33 -5.67
CA MET A 83 -10.96 -9.30 -6.11
C MET A 83 -10.67 -8.27 -5.02
N PHE A 84 -11.71 -7.75 -4.36
CA PHE A 84 -11.55 -6.82 -3.25
C PHE A 84 -10.77 -7.44 -2.09
N TRP A 85 -11.06 -8.71 -1.76
CA TRP A 85 -10.33 -9.42 -0.71
C TRP A 85 -8.84 -9.57 -1.03
N ARG A 86 -8.51 -9.97 -2.26
CA ARG A 86 -7.12 -10.05 -2.73
C ARG A 86 -6.40 -8.72 -2.60
N VAL A 87 -7.04 -7.62 -3.01
CA VAL A 87 -6.47 -6.28 -2.91
C VAL A 87 -6.25 -5.89 -1.44
N ALA A 88 -7.24 -6.12 -0.59
CA ALA A 88 -7.16 -5.82 0.84
C ALA A 88 -6.02 -6.57 1.54
N ARG A 89 -5.89 -7.88 1.27
CA ARG A 89 -4.79 -8.71 1.78
C ARG A 89 -3.44 -8.27 1.23
N THR A 90 -3.36 -7.85 -0.03
CA THR A 90 -2.13 -7.32 -0.62
C THR A 90 -1.66 -6.07 0.10
N ILE A 91 -2.57 -5.15 0.43
CA ILE A 91 -2.26 -3.92 1.15
C ILE A 91 -1.82 -4.26 2.59
N ALA A 92 -2.62 -5.02 3.32
CA ALA A 92 -2.36 -5.34 4.73
C ALA A 92 -1.10 -6.18 4.95
N ALA A 93 -0.74 -7.06 4.01
CA ALA A 93 0.44 -7.92 4.13
C ALA A 93 1.76 -7.14 4.24
N VAL A 94 1.78 -5.87 3.80
CA VAL A 94 2.95 -5.00 3.94
C VAL A 94 3.26 -4.73 5.42
N ASP A 95 2.26 -4.67 6.29
CA ASP A 95 2.46 -4.41 7.72
C ASP A 95 3.21 -5.55 8.44
N GLY A 96 3.10 -6.77 7.91
CA GLY A 96 3.90 -7.91 8.37
C GLY A 96 5.41 -7.65 8.22
N ASP A 97 5.82 -6.93 7.17
CA ASP A 97 7.22 -6.56 6.96
C ASP A 97 7.72 -5.53 8.00
N TYR A 98 6.79 -4.88 8.72
CA TYR A 98 7.06 -3.94 9.82
C TYR A 98 6.77 -4.54 11.21
N GLY A 99 6.57 -5.86 11.30
CA GLY A 99 6.43 -6.58 12.56
C GLY A 99 5.00 -6.75 13.07
N ALA A 100 3.99 -6.45 12.25
CA ALA A 100 2.61 -6.82 12.60
C ALA A 100 2.45 -8.35 12.64
N SER A 101 1.66 -8.84 13.60
CA SER A 101 1.29 -10.25 13.64
C SER A 101 0.28 -10.60 12.53
N GLU A 102 0.18 -11.87 12.15
CA GLU A 102 -0.80 -12.32 11.13
C GLU A 102 -2.24 -11.95 11.50
N LYS A 103 -2.58 -11.99 12.80
CA LYS A 103 -3.90 -11.56 13.30
C LYS A 103 -4.17 -10.09 12.99
N VAL A 104 -3.18 -9.23 13.20
CA VAL A 104 -3.30 -7.78 12.91
C VAL A 104 -3.39 -7.56 11.39
N VAL A 105 -2.60 -8.28 10.60
CA VAL A 105 -2.68 -8.23 9.13
C VAL A 105 -4.08 -8.63 8.64
N ASP A 106 -4.69 -9.68 9.21
CA ASP A 106 -6.07 -10.07 8.89
C ASP A 106 -7.09 -9.00 9.28
N GLU A 107 -6.99 -8.44 10.49
CA GLU A 107 -7.87 -7.35 10.96
C GLU A 107 -7.81 -6.12 10.04
N ILE A 108 -6.60 -5.74 9.57
CA ILE A 108 -6.40 -4.61 8.66
C ILE A 108 -6.93 -4.95 7.25
N ALA A 109 -6.74 -6.17 6.77
CA ALA A 109 -7.32 -6.61 5.49
C ALA A 109 -8.85 -6.52 5.52
N ARG A 110 -9.50 -6.96 6.61
CA ARG A 110 -10.95 -6.85 6.79
C ARG A 110 -11.44 -5.40 6.77
N GLN A 111 -10.67 -4.48 7.34
CA GLN A 111 -10.98 -3.05 7.28
C GLN A 111 -10.90 -2.49 5.86
N PHE A 112 -9.84 -2.81 5.11
CA PHE A 112 -9.74 -2.39 3.70
C PHE A 112 -10.85 -3.00 2.84
N TYR A 113 -11.18 -4.27 3.07
CA TYR A 113 -12.29 -4.93 2.39
C TYR A 113 -13.61 -4.18 2.63
N ASP A 114 -13.96 -3.88 3.89
CA ASP A 114 -15.16 -3.10 4.23
C ASP A 114 -15.20 -1.75 3.50
N LEU A 115 -14.07 -1.03 3.45
CA LEU A 115 -14.03 0.26 2.77
C LEU A 115 -14.30 0.13 1.26
N MET A 116 -13.77 -0.92 0.61
CA MET A 116 -13.93 -1.14 -0.84
C MET A 116 -15.34 -1.60 -1.20
N ILE A 117 -15.90 -2.59 -0.50
CA ILE A 117 -17.25 -3.09 -0.84
C ILE A 117 -18.35 -2.03 -0.65
N ASN A 118 -18.09 -1.03 0.19
CA ASN A 118 -18.98 0.10 0.44
C ASN A 118 -18.65 1.33 -0.43
N GLY A 119 -17.67 1.25 -1.34
CA GLY A 119 -17.24 2.36 -2.20
C GLY A 119 -16.67 3.57 -1.43
N LYS A 120 -16.23 3.38 -0.19
CA LYS A 120 -15.62 4.42 0.66
C LYS A 120 -14.13 4.63 0.32
N PHE A 121 -13.51 3.63 -0.30
CA PHE A 121 -12.13 3.65 -0.76
C PHE A 121 -12.02 2.79 -2.02
N GLU A 122 -11.33 3.30 -3.04
CA GLU A 122 -10.97 2.53 -4.23
C GLU A 122 -9.49 2.80 -4.52
N PRO A 123 -8.63 1.77 -4.58
CA PRO A 123 -7.26 1.96 -5.03
C PRO A 123 -7.30 2.44 -6.49
N ASN A 124 -6.46 3.44 -6.79
CA ASN A 124 -6.50 4.16 -8.07
C ASN A 124 -6.53 3.21 -9.29
N SER A 125 -7.27 3.65 -10.33
CA SER A 125 -7.46 2.93 -11.60
C SER A 125 -6.31 3.10 -12.59
#